data_AF-A0A9Q9MM00-F1
#
_entry.id   AF-A0A9Q9MM00-F1
#
_cell.length_a   1.000
_cell.length_b   1.000
_cell.length_c   1.000
_cell.angle_alpha   90.00
_cell.angle_beta   90.00
_cell.angle_gamma   90.00
#
_symmetry.space_group_name_H-M   'P 1'
#
loop_
_entity.id
_entity.type
_entity.pdbx_description
1 polymer ?
#
loop_
_entity_poly.entity_id
_entity_poly.type
_entity_poly.pdbx_seq_one_letter_code
_entity_poly.pdbx_strand_id
1 'polypeptide(L)' 'MLATYGDRTPADVAEGIDSLELAWLVHQLEQHYGVPLDLDDEALARMSTVSGTLEVLQELKVETGSR' A
#
# COMPACT_ATOMS: atom_id res chain seq x y z
N MET A 1 -2.10 -0.75 -11.50
CA MET A 1 -1.91 0.72 -11.49
C MET A 1 -3.22 1.32 -10.97
N LEU A 2 -3.27 1.69 -9.68
CA LEU A 2 -4.52 2.04 -8.97
C LEU A 2 -5.19 3.34 -9.46
N ALA A 3 -4.58 4.05 -10.41
CA ALA A 3 -5.13 5.26 -11.04
C ALA A 3 -6.06 4.97 -12.24
N THR A 4 -6.22 3.72 -12.68
CA THR A 4 -7.04 3.41 -13.87
C THR A 4 -8.51 3.10 -13.57
N TYR A 5 -8.90 2.96 -12.29
CA TYR A 5 -10.27 2.55 -11.93
C TYR A 5 -11.27 3.69 -11.67
N GLY A 6 -10.84 4.95 -11.82
CA GLY A 6 -11.77 6.06 -11.71
C GLY A 6 -11.07 7.37 -12.00
N ASP A 7 -11.73 8.22 -12.76
CA ASP A 7 -11.41 9.63 -12.95
C ASP A 7 -11.59 10.38 -11.62
N ARG A 8 -10.75 10.05 -10.63
CA ARG A 8 -10.78 10.59 -9.27
C ARG A 8 -9.58 11.50 -9.10
N THR A 9 -9.83 12.74 -8.72
CA THR A 9 -8.75 13.63 -8.30
C THR A 9 -8.08 13.05 -7.03
N PRO A 10 -6.83 13.37 -6.71
CA PRO A 10 -6.18 12.89 -5.48
C PRO A 10 -6.99 13.21 -4.20
N ALA A 11 -7.84 14.24 -4.26
CA ALA A 11 -8.76 14.61 -3.18
C ALA A 11 -10.04 13.74 -3.12
N ASP A 12 -10.40 13.08 -4.23
CA ASP A 12 -11.56 12.18 -4.34
C ASP A 12 -11.18 10.70 -4.17
N VAL A 13 -9.88 10.40 -4.01
CA VAL A 13 -9.47 9.07 -3.58
C VAL A 13 -9.91 8.94 -2.13
N ALA A 14 -10.93 8.10 -1.91
CA ALA A 14 -11.37 7.76 -0.56
C ALA A 14 -10.14 7.42 0.27
N GLU A 15 -9.88 8.20 1.32
CA GLU A 15 -8.69 7.97 2.14
C GLU A 15 -8.73 6.61 2.82
N GLY A 16 -9.90 6.00 3.00
CA GLY A 16 -10.06 4.66 3.54
C GLY A 16 -9.92 3.56 2.48
N ILE A 17 -9.13 2.55 2.81
CA ILE A 17 -8.96 1.30 2.07
C ILE A 17 -9.72 0.21 2.83
N ASP A 18 -10.67 -0.45 2.17
CA ASP A 18 -11.39 -1.57 2.78
C ASP A 18 -10.47 -2.79 2.96
N SER A 19 -10.79 -3.67 3.92
CA SER A 19 -9.95 -4.83 4.25
C SER A 19 -9.65 -5.76 3.06
N LEU A 20 -10.59 -5.89 2.13
CA LEU A 20 -10.42 -6.67 0.90
C LEU A 20 -9.47 -5.97 -0.10
N GLU A 21 -9.62 -4.66 -0.26
CA GLU A 21 -8.75 -3.85 -1.12
C GLU A 21 -7.32 -3.83 -0.56
N LEU A 22 -7.18 -3.74 0.76
CA LEU A 22 -5.90 -3.84 1.45
C LEU A 22 -5.24 -5.20 1.23
N ALA A 23 -5.99 -6.30 1.40
CA ALA A 23 -5.48 -7.64 1.14
C ALA A 23 -5.01 -7.80 -0.32
N TRP A 24 -5.77 -7.25 -1.28
CA TRP A 24 -5.37 -7.26 -2.68
C TRP A 24 -4.13 -6.40 -2.95
N LEU A 25 -4.01 -5.24 -2.29
CA LEU A 25 -2.88 -4.33 -2.40
C LEU A 25 -1.59 -4.99 -1.89
N VAL A 26 -1.63 -5.62 -0.70
CA VAL A 26 -0.52 -6.38 -0.14
C VAL A 26 -0.10 -7.48 -1.12
N HIS A 27 -1.05 -8.27 -1.60
CA HIS A 27 -0.75 -9.33 -2.56
C HIS A 27 -0.11 -8.80 -3.86
N GLN A 28 -0.56 -7.66 -4.38
CA GLN A 28 0.07 -7.03 -5.55
C GLN A 28 1.51 -6.56 -5.28
N LEU A 29 1.78 -6.04 -4.08
CA LEU A 29 3.11 -5.61 -3.69
C LEU A 29 4.06 -6.80 -3.55
N GLU A 30 3.63 -7.89 -2.93
CA GLU A 30 4.40 -9.14 -2.84
C GLU A 30 4.77 -9.67 -4.24
N GLN A 31 3.80 -9.67 -5.16
CA GLN A 31 4.02 -10.07 -6.55
C GLN A 31 4.97 -9.11 -7.29
N HIS A 32 4.93 -7.81 -6.97
CA HIS A 32 5.79 -6.80 -7.59
C HIS A 32 7.24 -6.87 -7.10
N TYR A 33 7.44 -7.06 -5.79
CA TYR A 33 8.76 -7.17 -5.19
C TYR A 33 9.33 -8.59 -5.24
N GLY A 34 8.49 -9.59 -5.53
CA GLY A 34 8.88 -11.00 -5.63
C GLY A 34 9.25 -11.63 -4.29
N VAL A 35 8.90 -10.98 -3.17
CA VAL A 35 9.14 -11.44 -1.80
C VAL A 35 7.89 -11.22 -0.95
N PRO A 36 7.58 -12.11 0.01
CA PRO A 36 6.55 -11.85 0.99
C PRO A 36 6.93 -10.60 1.79
N LEU A 37 5.99 -9.69 1.96
CA LEU A 37 6.19 -8.51 2.79
C LEU A 37 5.89 -8.89 4.23
N ASP A 38 6.86 -8.74 5.11
CA ASP A 38 6.69 -8.96 6.54
C ASP A 38 6.03 -7.73 7.17
N LEU A 39 4.73 -7.56 6.89
CA LEU A 39 3.90 -6.48 7.44
C LEU A 39 3.28 -6.97 8.74
N ASP A 40 3.56 -6.27 9.84
CA ASP A 40 2.87 -6.50 11.10
C ASP A 40 1.45 -5.90 11.08
N ASP A 41 0.63 -6.29 12.07
CA ASP A 41 -0.74 -5.79 12.20
C ASP A 41 -0.80 -4.25 12.33
N GLU A 42 0.27 -3.63 12.84
CA GLU A 42 0.37 -2.18 12.98
C GLU A 42 0.59 -1.49 11.62
N ALA A 43 1.47 -2.03 10.77
CA ALA A 43 1.66 -1.59 9.39
C ALA A 43 0.37 -1.79 8.59
N LEU A 44 -0.28 -2.95 8.71
CA LEU A 44 -1.56 -3.22 8.06
C LEU A 44 -2.65 -2.24 8.50
N ALA A 45 -2.72 -1.87 9.78
CA ALA A 45 -3.66 -0.88 10.29
C ALA A 45 -3.39 0.53 9.71
N ARG A 46 -2.13 0.94 9.55
CA ARG A 46 -1.78 2.22 8.88
C ARG A 46 -2.13 2.20 7.40
N MET A 47 -1.95 1.06 6.74
CA MET A 47 -2.33 0.84 5.35
C MET A 47 -3.85 0.81 5.12
N SER A 48 -4.68 0.91 6.17
CA SER A 48 -6.12 1.19 6.01
C SER A 48 -6.40 2.56 5.39
N THR A 49 -5.36 3.37 5.18
CA THR A 49 -5.47 4.58 4.37
C THR A 49 -4.47 4.62 3.23
N VAL A 50 -4.80 5.36 2.17
CA VAL A 50 -3.89 5.56 1.04
C VAL A 50 -2.62 6.31 1.47
N SER A 51 -2.77 7.33 2.32
CA SER A 51 -1.65 8.08 2.89
C SER A 51 -0.76 7.19 3.75
N GLY A 52 -1.34 6.43 4.69
CA GLY A 52 -0.58 5.52 5.54
C GLY A 52 0.06 4.37 4.75
N THR A 53 -0.58 3.90 3.67
CA THR A 53 0.02 2.96 2.73
C THR A 53 1.27 3.53 2.07
N LEU A 54 1.22 4.79 1.64
CA LEU A 54 2.36 5.43 1.00
C LEU A 54 3.52 5.67 1.99
N GLU A 55 3.21 5.98 3.25
CA GLU A 55 4.20 6.10 4.32
C GLU A 55 4.92 4.76 4.55
N VAL A 56 4.17 3.68 4.79
CA VAL A 56 4.73 2.32 4.99
C VAL A 56 5.56 1.88 3.79
N LEU A 57 5.09 2.13 2.56
CA LEU A 57 5.84 1.78 1.36
C LEU A 57 7.13 2.60 1.19
N GLN A 58 7.16 3.85 1.63
CA GLN A 58 8.37 4.65 1.61
C GLN A 58 9.39 4.14 2.62
N GLU A 59 8.96 3.78 3.83
CA GLU A 59 9.80 3.18 4.86
C GLU A 59 10.45 1.87 4.34
N LEU A 60 9.65 0.97 3.77
CA LEU A 60 10.15 -0.29 3.19
C LEU A 60 11.14 -0.08 2.04
N LYS A 61 10.91 0.93 1.19
CA LYS A 61 11.86 1.28 0.11
C LYS A 61 13.17 1.84 0.64
N VAL A 62 13.15 2.62 1.73
CA VAL A 62 14.37 3.14 2.36
C VAL A 62 15.23 1.99 2.89
N GLU A 63 14.61 0.96 3.46
CA GLU A 63 15.33 -0.23 3.94
C GLU A 63 15.91 -1.09 2.82
N THR A 64 15.19 -1.19 1.68
CA THR A 64 15.63 -1.99 0.53
C THR A 64 16.69 -1.27 -0.34
N GLY A 65 16.69 0.06 -0.33
CA GLY A 65 17.57 0.91 -1.16
C GLY A 65 19.01 1.10 -0.64
N SER A 66 19.38 0.51 0.50
CA SER A 66 20.70 0.66 1.11
C SER A 66 21.68 -0.49 0.82
N ARG A 67 21.55 -1.20 -0.31
CA ARG A 67 22.45 -2.32 -0.66
C ARG A 67 23.02 -2.23 -2.07
#